data_AF-A0A495IHJ4-F1
#
_entry.id   AF-A0A495IHJ4-F1
#
_cell.length_a   1.000
_cell.length_b   1.000
_cell.length_c   1.000
_cell.angle_alpha   90.00
_cell.angle_beta   90.00
_cell.angle_gamma   90.00
#
_symmetry.space_group_name_H-M   'P 1'
#
loop_
_entity.id
_entity.type
_entity.pdbx_description
1 polymer ?
#
loop_
_entity_poly.entity_id
_entity_poly.type
_entity_poly.pdbx_seq_one_letter_code
_entity_poly.pdbx_strand_id
1 'polypeptide(L)'
;MLHRPVELAQFTSWAFTNKIRESGLMPSFGTVGHCYDNSMMESIWSSMPSELLNRKKCRTRIDLANAIFEYIEISYKRQRRHSKLGYINPIEHELCFDKTLITA
;
A
#
# COMPACT_ATOMS: atom_id res chain seq x y z
N MET A 1 10.47 -7.51 -25.09
CA MET A 1 9.00 -7.74 -25.05
C MET A 1 8.54 -7.54 -23.62
N LEU A 2 7.71 -6.52 -23.35
CA LEU A 2 7.04 -6.39 -22.06
C LEU A 2 6.00 -7.51 -21.97
N HIS A 3 6.20 -8.43 -21.03
CA HIS A 3 5.25 -9.50 -20.72
C HIS A 3 3.90 -8.85 -20.36
N ARG A 4 2.77 -9.43 -20.83
CA ARG A 4 1.46 -9.02 -20.29
C ARG A 4 1.49 -9.17 -18.77
N PRO A 5 1.02 -8.19 -17.98
CA PRO A 5 0.99 -8.31 -16.53
C PRO A 5 0.07 -9.49 -16.16
N VAL A 6 0.69 -10.60 -15.76
CA VAL A 6 0.00 -11.79 -15.26
C VAL A 6 -0.81 -11.45 -14.01
N GLU A 7 -0.42 -10.40 -13.30
CA GLU A 7 -1.03 -9.93 -12.05
C GLU A 7 -2.48 -9.43 -12.19
N LEU A 8 -2.88 -8.91 -13.36
CA LEU A 8 -4.28 -8.51 -13.58
C LEU A 8 -5.23 -9.71 -13.52
N ALA A 9 -4.79 -10.90 -13.92
CA ALA A 9 -5.64 -12.10 -13.93
C ALA A 9 -6.05 -12.54 -12.51
N GLN A 10 -5.18 -12.31 -11.51
CA GLN A 10 -5.50 -12.65 -10.13
C GLN A 10 -6.60 -11.75 -9.57
N PHE A 11 -6.49 -10.43 -9.75
CA PHE A 11 -7.46 -9.46 -9.27
C PHE A 11 -8.76 -9.42 -10.09
N THR A 12 -8.75 -9.93 -11.32
CA THR A 12 -9.96 -10.11 -12.15
C THR A 12 -10.52 -11.53 -12.09
N SER A 13 -9.93 -12.41 -11.29
CA SER A 13 -10.39 -13.79 -11.16
C SER A 13 -11.78 -13.86 -10.50
N TRP A 14 -12.51 -14.92 -10.84
CA TRP A 14 -13.83 -15.18 -10.26
C TRP A 14 -13.76 -15.40 -8.74
N ALA A 15 -12.75 -16.15 -8.28
CA ALA A 15 -12.53 -16.41 -6.87
C ALA A 15 -12.32 -15.11 -6.06
N PHE A 16 -11.52 -14.18 -6.58
CA PHE A 16 -11.29 -12.89 -5.93
C PHE A 16 -12.55 -12.02 -5.92
N THR A 17 -13.23 -11.90 -7.07
CA THR A 17 -14.44 -11.08 -7.20
C THR A 17 -15.57 -11.57 -6.30
N ASN A 18 -15.74 -12.88 -6.15
CA ASN A 18 -16.73 -13.44 -5.25
C ASN A 18 -16.43 -13.13 -3.79
N LYS A 19 -15.17 -13.23 -3.36
CA LYS A 19 -14.79 -12.89 -1.98
C LYS A 19 -15.05 -11.42 -1.65
N ILE A 20 -14.81 -10.53 -2.61
CA ILE A 20 -15.15 -9.10 -2.48
C ILE A 20 -16.67 -8.93 -2.31
N ARG A 21 -17.48 -9.59 -3.14
CA ARG A 21 -18.95 -9.51 -3.04
C ARG A 21 -19.48 -10.10 -1.74
N GLU A 22 -18.95 -11.24 -1.30
CA GLU A 22 -19.29 -11.88 -0.02
C GLU A 22 -18.98 -10.98 1.19
N SER A 23 -17.94 -10.15 1.11
CA SER A 23 -17.59 -9.18 2.15
C SER A 23 -18.39 -7.87 2.06
N GLY A 24 -19.35 -7.75 1.14
CA GLY A 24 -20.16 -6.55 0.96
C GLY A 24 -19.38 -5.38 0.32
N LEU A 25 -18.22 -5.65 -0.27
CA LEU A 25 -17.38 -4.65 -0.91
C LEU A 25 -17.70 -4.55 -2.40
N MET A 26 -17.48 -3.36 -2.97
CA MET A 26 -17.58 -3.13 -4.41
C MET A 26 -16.17 -3.08 -5.01
N PRO A 27 -15.83 -3.97 -5.97
CA PRO A 27 -14.53 -3.91 -6.62
C PRO A 27 -14.45 -2.64 -7.48
N SER A 28 -13.37 -1.89 -7.32
CA SER A 28 -13.06 -0.72 -8.15
C SER A 28 -11.74 -0.95 -8.87
N PHE A 29 -11.77 -0.87 -10.19
CA PHE A 29 -10.58 -0.96 -11.04
C PHE A 29 -10.43 0.35 -11.79
N GLY A 30 -9.24 0.96 -11.72
CA GLY A 30 -8.91 2.13 -12.52
C GLY A 30 -9.02 1.84 -14.01
N THR A 31 -9.31 2.88 -14.80
CA THR A 31 -9.31 2.75 -16.26
C THR A 31 -7.89 2.47 -16.76
N VAL A 32 -7.77 1.59 -17.77
CA VAL A 32 -6.48 1.24 -18.38
C VAL A 32 -5.76 2.51 -18.84
N GLY A 33 -4.50 2.67 -18.43
CA GLY A 33 -3.66 3.81 -18.81
C GLY A 33 -3.70 4.99 -17.82
N HIS A 34 -4.53 4.95 -16.78
CA HIS A 34 -4.49 5.94 -15.69
C HIS A 34 -3.67 5.41 -14.51
N CYS A 35 -2.59 6.12 -14.16
CA CYS A 35 -1.67 5.72 -13.10
C CYS A 35 -2.02 6.30 -11.72
N TYR A 36 -3.05 7.15 -11.62
CA TYR A 36 -3.36 7.88 -10.38
C TYR A 36 -3.62 6.93 -9.20
N ASP A 37 -4.45 5.90 -9.41
CA ASP A 37 -4.80 4.93 -8.37
C ASP A 37 -3.58 4.12 -7.89
N ASN A 38 -2.63 3.86 -8.80
CA ASN A 38 -1.42 3.11 -8.48
C ASN A 38 -0.27 4.00 -7.98
N SER A 39 -0.29 5.30 -8.27
CA SER A 39 0.82 6.22 -7.99
C SER A 39 1.26 6.24 -6.52
N MET A 40 0.30 6.10 -5.60
CA MET A 40 0.57 5.99 -4.17
C MET A 40 1.38 4.73 -3.87
N MET A 41 0.95 3.58 -4.39
CA MET A 41 1.62 2.30 -4.16
C MET A 41 3.00 2.27 -4.82
N GLU A 42 3.14 2.80 -6.03
CA GLU A 42 4.44 2.93 -6.71
C GLU A 42 5.44 3.75 -5.90
N SER A 43 5.00 4.83 -5.26
CA SER A 43 5.87 5.63 -4.38
C SER A 43 6.38 4.83 -3.17
N ILE A 44 5.54 3.96 -2.59
CA ILE A 44 5.92 3.07 -1.49
C ILE A 44 6.96 2.07 -1.97
N TRP A 45 6.67 1.38 -3.08
CA TRP A 45 7.56 0.35 -3.64
C TRP A 45 8.89 0.92 -4.13
N SER A 46 8.91 2.18 -4.58
CA SER A 46 10.15 2.88 -4.93
C SER A 46 11.00 3.22 -3.70
N SER A 47 10.39 3.58 -2.58
CA SER A 47 11.10 3.98 -1.35
C SER A 47 11.69 2.78 -0.60
N MET A 48 10.95 1.67 -0.54
CA MET A 48 11.28 0.51 0.28
C MET A 48 12.65 -0.13 0.00
N PRO A 49 13.11 -0.30 -1.25
CA PRO A 49 14.45 -0.84 -1.50
C PRO A 49 15.55 0.02 -0.89
N SER A 50 15.46 1.34 -1.02
CA SER A 50 16.47 2.27 -0.52
C SER A 50 16.51 2.38 1.01
N GLU A 51 15.34 2.22 1.64
CA GLU A 51 15.16 2.39 3.08
C GLU A 51 15.31 1.07 3.86
N LEU A 52 14.91 -0.06 3.27
CA LEU A 52 14.93 -1.38 3.91
C LEU A 52 15.93 -2.34 3.25
N LEU A 53 15.69 -2.70 1.97
CA LEU A 53 16.36 -3.85 1.34
C LEU A 53 17.86 -3.63 1.14
N ASN A 54 18.27 -2.40 0.84
CA ASN A 54 19.67 -2.03 0.66
C ASN A 54 20.42 -1.91 2.01
N ARG A 55 19.70 -1.81 3.12
CA ARG A 55 20.28 -1.59 4.46
C ARG A 55 20.33 -2.86 5.31
N LYS A 56 19.40 -3.80 5.09
CA LYS A 56 19.25 -5.02 5.89
C LYS A 56 19.36 -6.27 5.02
N LYS A 57 20.37 -7.11 5.30
CA LYS A 57 20.47 -8.43 4.68
C LYS A 57 19.54 -9.41 5.40
N CYS A 58 18.53 -9.90 4.69
CA CYS A 58 17.64 -10.94 5.19
C CYS A 58 18.14 -12.32 4.73
N ARG A 59 18.26 -13.29 5.64
CA ARG A 59 18.75 -14.63 5.33
C ARG A 59 17.64 -15.61 5.01
N THR A 60 16.47 -15.43 5.63
CA THR A 60 15.29 -16.27 5.40
C THR A 60 14.11 -15.46 4.87
N ARG A 61 13.13 -16.15 4.29
CA ARG A 61 11.86 -15.54 3.87
C ARG A 61 11.09 -14.95 5.05
N ILE A 62 11.20 -15.58 6.23
CA ILE A 62 10.53 -15.12 7.45
C ILE A 62 11.17 -13.81 7.92
N ASP A 63 12.51 -13.71 7.91
CA ASP A 63 13.21 -12.47 8.26
C ASP A 63 12.81 -11.32 7.33
N LEU A 64 12.70 -11.60 6.03
CA LEU A 64 12.27 -10.61 5.05
C LEU A 64 10.81 -10.18 5.28
N ALA A 65 9.91 -11.13 5.53
CA ALA A 65 8.51 -10.83 5.82
C ALA A 65 8.37 -9.96 7.07
N ASN A 66 9.09 -10.28 8.15
CA ASN A 66 9.12 -9.49 9.37
C ASN A 66 9.72 -8.11 9.13
N ALA A 67 10.79 -8.00 8.34
CA ALA A 67 11.42 -6.73 8.00
C ALA A 67 10.49 -5.83 7.16
N ILE A 68 9.73 -6.41 6.23
CA ILE A 68 8.73 -5.68 5.44
C ILE A 68 7.58 -5.23 6.34
N PHE A 69 7.09 -6.11 7.23
CA PHE A 69 6.04 -5.76 8.18
C PHE A 69 6.45 -4.60 9.09
N GLU A 70 7.65 -4.68 9.67
CA GLU A 70 8.24 -3.62 10.49
C GLU A 70 8.36 -2.31 9.71
N TYR A 71 8.81 -2.37 8.46
CA TYR A 71 8.91 -1.21 7.59
C TYR A 71 7.54 -0.56 7.34
N ILE A 72 6.50 -1.35 7.07
CA ILE A 72 5.15 -0.83 6.80
C ILE A 72 4.55 -0.21 8.08
N GLU A 73 4.55 -0.94 9.19
CA GLU A 73 3.86 -0.54 10.41
C GLU A 73 4.57 0.55 11.21
N ILE A 74 5.91 0.51 11.24
CA ILE A 74 6.69 1.44 12.07
C ILE A 74 7.24 2.56 11.20
N SER A 75 8.02 2.23 10.17
CA SER A 75 8.72 3.24 9.39
C SER A 75 7.75 4.06 8.53
N TYR A 76 6.92 3.40 7.71
CA TYR A 76 6.06 4.07 6.75
C TYR A 76 4.84 4.72 7.42
N LYS A 77 4.07 3.99 8.22
CA LYS A 77 2.82 4.51 8.82
C LYS A 77 3.03 5.47 9.99
N ARG A 78 4.08 5.29 10.79
CA ARG A 78 4.25 6.02 12.08
C ARG A 78 5.39 7.04 12.08
N GLN A 79 6.43 6.84 11.27
CA GLN A 79 7.61 7.71 11.29
C GLN A 79 7.72 8.59 10.05
N ARG A 80 7.35 8.08 8.88
CA ARG A 80 7.47 8.80 7.61
C ARG A 80 6.48 9.97 7.57
N ARG A 81 7.02 11.16 7.36
CA ARG A 81 6.25 12.37 7.13
C ARG A 81 6.03 12.56 5.64
N HIS A 82 4.80 12.87 5.25
CA HIS A 82 4.46 13.09 3.85
C HIS A 82 4.16 14.58 3.60
N SER A 83 4.84 15.18 2.63
CA SER A 83 4.61 16.59 2.25
C SER A 83 3.15 16.83 1.84
N LYS A 84 2.54 15.88 1.13
CA LYS A 84 1.12 15.92 0.75
C LYS A 84 0.16 15.95 1.94
N LEU A 85 0.57 15.41 3.10
CA LEU A 85 -0.25 15.37 4.31
C LEU A 85 0.05 16.55 5.26
N GLY A 86 0.87 17.53 4.85
CA GLY A 86 1.30 18.61 5.74
C GLY A 86 2.44 18.20 6.68
N TYR A 87 3.31 17.28 6.25
CA TYR A 87 4.46 16.78 7.00
C TYR A 87 4.11 16.06 8.32
N ILE A 88 2.92 15.46 8.40
CA ILE A 88 2.54 14.52 9.46
C ILE A 88 2.64 13.07 8.94
N ASN A 89 2.62 12.10 9.85
CA ASN A 89 2.60 10.68 9.47
C ASN A 89 1.18 10.22 9.09
N PRO A 90 1.05 9.12 8.31
CA PRO A 90 -0.26 8.63 7.87
C PRO A 90 -1.24 8.34 9.02
N ILE A 91 -0.78 7.78 10.15
CA ILE A 91 -1.66 7.48 11.28
C ILE A 91 -2.18 8.76 11.94
N GLU A 92 -1.32 9.76 12.16
CA GLU A 92 -1.72 11.07 12.70
C GLU A 92 -2.71 11.75 11.77
N HIS A 93 -2.52 11.64 10.46
CA HIS A 93 -3.46 12.12 9.48
C HIS A 93 -4.82 11.44 9.66
N GLU A 94 -4.89 10.10 9.61
CA GLU A 94 -6.16 9.36 9.80
C GLU A 94 -6.86 9.74 11.12
N LEU A 95 -6.13 9.79 12.24
CA LEU A 95 -6.66 10.15 13.56
C LEU A 95 -7.17 11.61 13.63
N CYS A 96 -6.59 12.53 12.86
CA CYS A 96 -7.04 13.92 12.79
C CYS A 96 -8.33 14.05 11.97
N PHE A 97 -8.44 13.29 10.87
CA PHE A 97 -9.63 13.26 10.03
C PHE A 97 -10.83 12.66 10.76
N ASP A 98 -10.66 11.57 11.51
CA ASP A 98 -11.75 10.96 12.28
C ASP A 98 -12.34 11.91 13.33
N LYS A 99 -11.50 12.72 13.99
CA LYS A 99 -11.97 13.74 14.96
C LYS A 99 -12.83 14.82 14.30
N THR A 100 -12.53 15.14 13.04
CA THR A 100 -13.29 16.13 12.27
C THR A 100 -14.67 15.60 11.90
N LEU A 101 -14.80 14.31 11.59
CA LEU A 101 -16.06 13.67 11.24
C LEU A 101 -17.00 13.41 12.42
N ILE A 102 -16.47 13.34 13.65
CA ILE A 102 -17.28 13.15 14.88
C ILE A 102 -17.80 14.49 15.44
N THR A 103 -17.19 15.61 15.04
CA THR A 103 -17.53 16.96 15.56
C THR A 103 -18.44 17.76 14.62
N ALA A 104 -18.74 17.24 13.42
CA ALA A 104 -19.65 17.83 12.43
C ALA A 104 -21.02 17.14 12.46
#